data_AF-A0A1Y6BYQ1-F1
#
_entry.id   AF-A0A1Y6BYQ1-F1
#
_cell.length_a   1.000
_cell.length_b   1.000
_cell.length_c   1.000
_cell.angle_alpha   90.00
_cell.angle_beta   90.00
_cell.angle_gamma   90.00
#
_symmetry.space_group_name_H-M   'P 1'
#
loop_
_entity.id
_entity.type
_entity.pdbx_description
1 polymer ?
#
loop_
_entity_poly.entity_id
_entity_poly.type
_entity_poly.pdbx_seq_one_letter_code
_entity_poly.pdbx_strand_id
1 'polypeptide(L)'
;MLGSNLMLIVAMEVSVLFLLLCLYLLFQNRKLRRTIGLLHGRMEQLVKDLRTARIAAKAENQSAKSSETYKHFLNEHIQAVRKHHEDLESDRDIVLDIDPATPSSRRAAALRYAVLMAEKEATAKSGGNSADWKLLERKYEQLFNFNQQYAAEPSATDGSELEELREGLASAKKRINNLERFKTLYFDLEEKWENCKDTAKSHFNTLTQLTESAENSEEIAGALHAYHTSYAEVGALIEDAAEGETILSGASIDSSGEIKHLRAVAADQHKIITELQRKLQEANTVEAQAAVVDELQEQLQKQVRFVQESETCIQLMEDELGNANTELEQLRSRLNVLPQLKTNLKDLRDQNDDYEMQVYTLKSENRRLKSKLQSAGDSPPQDDGEVRKLKKEISAAEARYAELEEKFLDLKLQ
;
A
#
# COMPACT_ATOMS: atom_id res chain seq x y z
N MET A 1 -43.29 -26.39 -126.19
CA MET A 1 -43.56 -26.94 -124.84
C MET A 1 -42.32 -27.49 -124.12
N LEU A 2 -41.23 -27.89 -124.80
CA LEU A 2 -40.03 -28.41 -124.12
C LEU A 2 -39.28 -27.39 -123.22
N GLY A 3 -39.27 -26.10 -123.58
CA GLY A 3 -38.57 -25.07 -122.78
C GLY A 3 -39.18 -24.81 -121.39
N SER A 4 -40.50 -25.01 -121.24
CA SER A 4 -41.19 -24.83 -119.95
C SER A 4 -40.83 -25.95 -118.96
N ASN A 5 -40.63 -27.17 -119.45
CA ASN A 5 -40.25 -28.30 -118.60
C ASN A 5 -38.78 -28.20 -118.17
N LEU A 6 -37.89 -27.69 -119.02
CA LEU A 6 -36.48 -27.47 -118.69
C LEU A 6 -36.30 -26.37 -117.63
N MET A 7 -37.04 -25.26 -117.75
CA MET A 7 -37.07 -24.20 -116.72
C MET A 7 -37.57 -24.71 -115.36
N LEU A 8 -38.57 -25.60 -115.35
CA LEU A 8 -39.06 -26.21 -114.10
C LEU A 8 -38.04 -27.16 -113.46
N ILE A 9 -37.29 -27.93 -114.26
CA ILE A 9 -36.23 -28.81 -113.75
C ILE A 9 -35.09 -27.99 -113.14
N VAL A 10 -34.64 -26.94 -113.83
CA VAL A 10 -33.58 -26.04 -113.30
C VAL A 10 -34.06 -25.32 -112.04
N ALA A 11 -35.31 -24.83 -112.02
CA ALA A 11 -35.87 -24.19 -110.82
C ALA A 11 -36.00 -25.16 -109.63
N MET A 12 -36.35 -26.42 -109.89
CA MET A 12 -36.38 -27.47 -108.86
C MET A 12 -34.98 -27.76 -108.33
N GLU A 13 -33.98 -27.91 -109.19
CA GLU A 13 -32.60 -28.19 -108.79
C GLU A 13 -32.00 -27.05 -107.95
N VAL A 14 -32.21 -25.80 -108.37
CA VAL A 14 -31.80 -24.61 -107.60
C VAL A 14 -32.52 -24.55 -106.25
N SER A 15 -33.82 -24.88 -106.21
CA SER A 15 -34.57 -24.92 -104.95
C SER A 15 -34.04 -25.99 -104.00
N VAL A 16 -33.68 -27.17 -104.50
CA VAL A 16 -33.06 -28.25 -103.70
C VAL A 16 -31.70 -27.81 -103.16
N LEU A 17 -30.87 -27.16 -103.97
CA LEU A 17 -29.58 -26.61 -103.51
C LEU A 17 -29.77 -25.56 -102.41
N PHE A 18 -30.74 -24.66 -102.55
CA PHE A 18 -31.08 -23.70 -101.48
C PHE A 18 -31.58 -24.40 -100.21
N LEU A 19 -32.37 -25.46 -100.34
CA LEU A 19 -32.88 -26.21 -99.20
C LEU A 19 -31.73 -26.94 -98.46
N LEU A 20 -30.79 -27.53 -99.20
CA LEU A 20 -29.57 -28.13 -98.63
C LEU A 20 -28.68 -27.08 -97.95
N LEU A 21 -28.51 -25.90 -98.56
CA LEU A 21 -27.79 -24.78 -97.96
C LEU A 21 -28.46 -24.33 -96.64
N CYS A 22 -29.79 -24.20 -96.63
CA CYS A 22 -30.55 -23.84 -95.44
C CYS A 22 -30.41 -24.89 -94.34
N LEU A 23 -30.49 -26.19 -94.67
CA LEU A 23 -30.27 -27.28 -93.71
C LEU A 23 -28.85 -27.28 -93.16
N TYR A 24 -27.85 -27.03 -94.02
CA TYR A 24 -26.45 -26.90 -93.61
C TYR A 24 -26.24 -25.73 -92.65
N LEU A 25 -26.82 -24.56 -92.95
CA LEU A 25 -26.77 -23.39 -92.08
C LEU A 25 -27.46 -23.65 -90.73
N LEU A 26 -28.61 -24.33 -90.73
CA LEU A 26 -29.28 -24.73 -89.48
C LEU A 26 -28.43 -25.70 -88.65
N PHE A 27 -27.75 -26.65 -89.31
CA PHE A 27 -26.84 -27.57 -88.64
C PHE A 27 -25.63 -26.84 -88.04
N GLN A 28 -25.01 -25.92 -88.78
CA GLN A 28 -23.93 -25.09 -88.27
C GLN A 28 -24.39 -24.19 -87.11
N ASN A 29 -25.59 -23.60 -87.20
CA ASN A 29 -26.14 -22.78 -86.12
C ASN A 29 -26.35 -23.60 -84.84
N ARG A 30 -26.83 -24.85 -84.97
CA ARG A 30 -26.92 -25.79 -83.83
C ARG A 30 -25.57 -26.12 -83.24
N LYS A 31 -24.53 -26.34 -84.07
CA LYS A 31 -23.16 -26.61 -83.61
C LYS A 31 -22.57 -25.40 -82.88
N LEU A 32 -22.79 -24.19 -83.41
CA LEU A 32 -22.37 -22.93 -82.78
C LEU A 32 -23.07 -22.69 -81.45
N ARG A 33 -24.38 -22.97 -81.34
CA ARG A 33 -25.09 -22.87 -80.06
C ARG A 33 -24.52 -23.83 -79.01
N ARG A 34 -24.11 -25.04 -79.40
CA ARG A 34 -23.44 -25.99 -78.49
C ARG A 34 -22.07 -25.49 -78.04
N THR A 35 -21.25 -24.95 -78.94
CA THR A 35 -19.93 -24.41 -78.56
C THR A 35 -20.05 -23.17 -77.69
N ILE A 36 -21.03 -22.31 -77.95
CA ILE A 36 -21.35 -21.14 -77.10
C ILE A 36 -21.78 -21.60 -75.70
N GLY A 37 -22.64 -22.62 -75.60
CA GLY A 37 -23.05 -23.18 -74.31
C GLY A 37 -21.88 -23.75 -73.50
N LEU A 38 -20.95 -24.44 -74.16
CA LEU A 38 -19.72 -24.94 -73.53
C LEU A 38 -18.78 -23.80 -73.08
N LEU A 39 -18.65 -22.75 -73.89
CA LEU A 39 -17.87 -21.57 -73.49
C LEU A 39 -18.51 -20.86 -72.30
N HIS A 40 -19.83 -20.70 -72.30
CA HIS A 40 -20.56 -20.06 -71.21
C HIS A 40 -20.41 -20.86 -69.91
N GLY A 41 -20.51 -22.19 -69.98
CA GLY A 41 -20.27 -23.07 -68.83
C GLY A 41 -18.84 -22.97 -68.30
N ARG A 42 -17.82 -22.93 -69.17
CA ARG A 42 -16.43 -22.70 -68.74
C ARG A 42 -16.21 -21.32 -68.14
N MET A 43 -16.86 -20.29 -68.68
CA MET A 43 -16.77 -18.94 -68.15
C MET A 43 -17.43 -18.86 -66.77
N GLU A 44 -18.57 -19.51 -66.57
CA GLU A 44 -19.22 -19.59 -65.25
C GLU A 44 -18.37 -20.36 -64.23
N GLN A 45 -17.72 -21.45 -64.66
CA GLN A 45 -16.75 -22.17 -63.83
C GLN A 45 -15.55 -21.29 -63.47
N LEU A 46 -14.93 -20.60 -64.44
CA LEU A 46 -13.84 -19.68 -64.18
C LEU A 46 -14.24 -18.51 -63.28
N VAL A 47 -15.47 -18.01 -63.39
CA VAL A 47 -15.99 -16.98 -62.48
C VAL A 47 -16.19 -17.54 -61.08
N LYS A 48 -16.69 -18.78 -60.93
CA LYS A 48 -16.79 -19.46 -59.63
C LYS A 48 -15.42 -19.70 -59.02
N ASP A 49 -14.45 -20.16 -59.80
CA ASP A 49 -13.08 -20.41 -59.38
C ASP A 49 -12.34 -19.11 -59.02
N LEU A 50 -12.56 -18.03 -59.76
CA LEU A 50 -12.05 -16.70 -59.39
C LEU A 50 -12.72 -16.17 -58.13
N ARG A 51 -14.00 -16.46 -57.90
CA ARG A 51 -14.71 -16.04 -56.69
C ARG A 51 -14.20 -16.80 -55.47
N THR A 52 -13.99 -18.11 -55.58
CA THR A 52 -13.41 -18.92 -54.50
C THR A 52 -11.95 -18.55 -54.26
N ALA A 53 -11.14 -18.36 -55.30
CA ALA A 53 -9.76 -17.87 -55.18
C ALA A 53 -9.70 -16.47 -54.57
N ARG A 54 -10.64 -15.57 -54.91
CA ARG A 54 -10.73 -14.23 -54.30
C ARG A 54 -11.16 -14.29 -52.84
N ILE A 55 -12.05 -15.21 -52.46
CA ILE A 55 -12.42 -15.43 -51.05
C ILE A 55 -11.23 -16.00 -50.27
N ALA A 56 -10.51 -16.97 -50.82
CA ALA A 56 -9.29 -17.52 -50.23
C ALA A 56 -8.19 -16.45 -50.10
N ALA A 57 -7.92 -15.69 -51.15
CA ALA A 57 -6.96 -14.59 -51.13
C ALA A 57 -7.39 -13.43 -50.22
N LYS A 58 -8.70 -13.23 -50.01
CA LYS A 58 -9.21 -12.23 -49.05
C LYS A 58 -9.06 -12.73 -47.60
N ALA A 59 -9.23 -14.02 -47.34
CA ALA A 59 -8.94 -14.63 -46.04
C ALA A 59 -7.44 -14.58 -45.72
N GLU A 60 -6.58 -14.84 -46.71
CA GLU A 60 -5.12 -14.76 -46.57
C GLU A 60 -4.62 -13.30 -46.41
N ASN A 61 -5.21 -12.34 -47.13
CA ASN A 61 -4.91 -10.92 -46.92
C ASN A 61 -5.52 -10.33 -45.64
N GLN A 62 -6.60 -10.91 -45.11
CA GLN A 62 -7.18 -10.50 -43.82
C GLN A 62 -6.32 -10.95 -42.64
N SER A 63 -5.65 -12.12 -42.70
CA SER A 63 -4.67 -12.53 -41.67
C SER A 63 -3.35 -11.75 -41.79
N ALA A 64 -2.94 -11.36 -42.99
CA ALA A 64 -1.75 -10.51 -43.18
C ALA A 64 -1.97 -9.08 -42.64
N LYS A 65 -3.14 -8.47 -42.88
CA LYS A 65 -3.47 -7.12 -42.39
C LYS A 65 -3.62 -7.04 -40.86
N SER A 66 -4.12 -8.07 -40.20
CA SER A 66 -4.20 -8.09 -38.72
C SER A 66 -2.81 -8.12 -38.07
N SER A 67 -1.84 -8.77 -38.70
CA SER A 67 -0.45 -8.83 -38.20
C SER A 67 0.29 -7.49 -38.26
N GLU A 68 0.08 -6.70 -39.33
CA GLU A 68 0.61 -5.34 -39.43
C GLU A 68 -0.07 -4.40 -38.43
N THR A 69 -1.38 -4.58 -38.23
CA THR A 69 -2.16 -3.81 -37.24
C THR A 69 -1.67 -4.07 -35.82
N TYR A 70 -1.38 -5.32 -35.45
CA TYR A 70 -0.86 -5.66 -34.13
C TYR A 70 0.57 -5.13 -33.91
N LYS A 71 1.46 -5.23 -34.91
CA LYS A 71 2.81 -4.63 -34.81
C LYS A 71 2.75 -3.11 -34.67
N HIS A 72 1.84 -2.45 -35.37
CA HIS A 72 1.63 -1.01 -35.22
C HIS A 72 1.11 -0.65 -33.82
N PHE A 73 0.09 -1.37 -33.35
CA PHE A 73 -0.47 -1.23 -32.00
C PHE A 73 0.60 -1.41 -30.92
N LEU A 74 1.45 -2.41 -31.06
CA LEU A 74 2.51 -2.69 -30.11
C LEU A 74 3.54 -1.55 -30.05
N ASN A 75 3.92 -0.98 -31.21
CA ASN A 75 4.81 0.18 -31.27
C ASN A 75 4.17 1.44 -30.67
N GLU A 76 2.89 1.66 -30.91
CA GLU A 76 2.13 2.77 -30.33
C GLU A 76 2.09 2.67 -28.79
N HIS A 77 1.81 1.48 -28.27
CA HIS A 77 1.83 1.21 -26.83
C HIS A 77 3.22 1.36 -26.22
N ILE A 78 4.28 0.92 -26.90
CA ILE A 78 5.67 1.12 -26.45
C ILE A 78 5.98 2.62 -26.33
N GLN A 79 5.58 3.44 -27.30
CA GLN A 79 5.77 4.89 -27.27
C GLN A 79 4.93 5.57 -26.19
N ALA A 80 3.67 5.15 -26.01
CA ALA A 80 2.79 5.69 -24.98
C ALA A 80 3.33 5.41 -23.57
N VAL A 81 3.85 4.20 -23.34
CA VAL A 81 4.48 3.83 -22.05
C VAL A 81 5.77 4.60 -21.82
N ARG A 82 6.57 4.87 -22.87
CA ARG A 82 7.77 5.72 -22.76
C ARG A 82 7.42 7.15 -22.35
N LYS A 83 6.42 7.77 -23.00
CA LYS A 83 5.96 9.12 -22.63
C LYS A 83 5.45 9.20 -21.19
N HIS A 84 4.64 8.21 -20.78
CA HIS A 84 4.15 8.14 -19.40
C HIS A 84 5.29 7.98 -18.38
N HIS A 85 6.39 7.33 -18.75
CA HIS A 85 7.57 7.21 -17.90
C HIS A 85 8.37 8.53 -17.85
N GLU A 86 8.53 9.22 -18.99
CA GLU A 86 9.13 10.56 -19.07
C GLU A 86 8.37 11.60 -18.22
N ASP A 87 7.03 11.54 -18.22
CA ASP A 87 6.16 12.40 -17.39
C ASP A 87 6.34 12.17 -15.87
N LEU A 88 6.92 11.03 -15.47
CA LEU A 88 7.17 10.68 -14.07
C LEU A 88 8.53 11.19 -13.55
N GLU A 89 9.20 12.11 -14.25
CA GLU A 89 10.51 12.71 -13.89
C GLU A 89 11.66 11.70 -13.78
N SER A 90 11.74 10.77 -14.74
CA SER A 90 12.89 9.86 -14.83
C SER A 90 14.03 10.52 -15.62
N ASP A 91 15.11 10.88 -14.93
CA ASP A 91 16.38 11.26 -15.59
C ASP A 91 17.13 10.04 -16.19
N ARG A 92 16.56 8.84 -16.04
CA ARG A 92 17.16 7.55 -16.42
C ARG A 92 16.31 6.84 -17.47
N ASP A 93 16.97 5.99 -18.26
CA ASP A 93 16.30 5.18 -19.28
C ASP A 93 15.33 4.18 -18.64
N ILE A 94 14.15 4.01 -19.25
CA ILE A 94 13.05 3.15 -18.79
C ILE A 94 13.47 1.69 -18.55
N VAL A 95 14.51 1.22 -19.24
CA VAL A 95 15.05 -0.14 -19.09
C VAL A 95 15.76 -0.33 -17.74
N LEU A 96 16.33 0.74 -17.19
CA LEU A 96 17.10 0.68 -15.93
C LEU A 96 16.21 0.85 -14.69
N ASP A 97 14.96 1.30 -14.87
CA ASP A 97 14.02 1.57 -13.78
C ASP A 97 13.23 0.33 -13.32
N ILE A 98 13.60 -0.87 -13.77
CA ILE A 98 13.04 -2.15 -13.29
C ILE A 98 13.55 -2.49 -11.88
N ASP A 99 14.58 -1.79 -11.39
CA ASP A 99 15.18 -1.96 -10.06
C ASP A 99 14.15 -1.75 -8.91
N PRO A 100 14.13 -2.63 -7.88
CA PRO A 100 13.28 -2.46 -6.69
C PRO A 100 13.53 -1.18 -5.87
N ALA A 101 14.63 -0.45 -6.07
CA ALA A 101 14.88 0.83 -5.44
C ALA A 101 14.09 1.99 -6.08
N THR A 102 13.54 1.82 -7.29
CA THR A 102 12.78 2.89 -7.97
C THR A 102 11.34 2.99 -7.46
N PRO A 103 10.72 4.19 -7.52
CA PRO A 103 9.31 4.36 -7.16
C PRO A 103 8.38 3.41 -7.91
N SER A 104 7.37 2.88 -7.22
CA SER A 104 6.46 1.85 -7.75
C SER A 104 5.78 2.24 -9.08
N SER A 105 5.47 3.53 -9.26
CA SER A 105 4.90 4.07 -10.49
C SER A 105 5.85 3.96 -11.68
N ARG A 106 7.16 4.23 -11.48
CA ARG A 106 8.19 4.13 -12.52
C ARG A 106 8.50 2.67 -12.84
N ARG A 107 8.57 1.82 -11.81
CA ARG A 107 8.77 0.38 -11.97
C ARG A 107 7.64 -0.29 -12.76
N ALA A 108 6.39 0.11 -12.52
CA ALA A 108 5.24 -0.39 -13.26
C ALA A 108 5.33 -0.04 -14.76
N ALA A 109 5.76 1.19 -15.08
CA ALA A 109 5.98 1.62 -16.47
C ALA A 109 7.15 0.86 -17.12
N ALA A 110 8.26 0.68 -16.40
CA ALA A 110 9.43 -0.07 -16.84
C ALA A 110 9.14 -1.56 -17.11
N LEU A 111 8.40 -2.21 -16.20
CA LEU A 111 7.95 -3.60 -16.37
C LEU A 111 7.03 -3.75 -17.59
N ARG A 112 6.05 -2.85 -17.73
CA ARG A 112 5.15 -2.84 -18.89
C ARG A 112 5.92 -2.66 -20.20
N TYR A 113 6.92 -1.78 -20.21
CA TYR A 113 7.80 -1.57 -21.35
C TYR A 113 8.62 -2.83 -21.69
N ALA A 114 9.18 -3.51 -20.69
CA ALA A 114 9.95 -4.74 -20.88
C ALA A 114 9.10 -5.89 -21.46
N VAL A 115 7.86 -6.03 -20.97
CA VAL A 115 6.89 -7.01 -21.50
C VAL A 115 6.53 -6.71 -22.95
N LEU A 116 6.19 -5.46 -23.27
CA LEU A 116 5.86 -5.06 -24.64
C LEU A 116 7.06 -5.23 -25.60
N MET A 117 8.29 -4.98 -25.12
CA MET A 117 9.50 -5.23 -25.91
C MET A 117 9.73 -6.73 -26.15
N ALA A 118 9.49 -7.59 -25.15
CA ALA A 118 9.55 -9.04 -25.32
C ALA A 118 8.51 -9.54 -26.33
N GLU A 119 7.28 -9.02 -26.27
CA GLU A 119 6.23 -9.31 -27.26
C GLU A 119 6.61 -8.83 -28.66
N LYS A 120 7.28 -7.67 -28.79
CA LYS A 120 7.78 -7.15 -30.07
C LYS A 120 8.80 -8.09 -30.69
N GLU A 121 9.75 -8.57 -29.89
CA GLU A 121 10.79 -9.48 -30.35
C GLU A 121 10.22 -10.86 -30.73
N ALA A 122 9.25 -11.37 -29.95
CA ALA A 122 8.56 -12.63 -30.23
C ALA A 122 7.71 -12.59 -31.51
N THR A 123 7.15 -11.42 -31.85
CA THR A 123 6.36 -11.21 -33.07
C THR A 123 7.18 -10.77 -34.29
N ALA A 124 8.40 -10.28 -34.09
CA ALA A 124 9.31 -9.89 -35.17
C ALA A 124 9.85 -11.11 -35.95
N LYS A 125 10.15 -12.22 -35.26
CA LYS A 125 10.76 -13.41 -35.88
C LYS A 125 9.78 -14.34 -36.58
N SER A 126 8.50 -14.32 -36.19
CA SER A 126 7.51 -15.33 -36.63
C SER A 126 6.66 -14.94 -37.85
N GLY A 127 7.08 -13.95 -38.65
CA GLY A 127 6.38 -13.66 -39.91
C GLY A 127 4.90 -13.28 -39.79
N GLY A 128 4.43 -12.85 -38.60
CA GLY A 128 3.14 -12.17 -38.41
C GLY A 128 1.97 -13.00 -37.88
N ASN A 129 1.99 -14.33 -37.90
CA ASN A 129 0.77 -15.10 -37.58
C ASN A 129 0.78 -15.86 -36.24
N SER A 130 1.91 -15.92 -35.54
CA SER A 130 1.98 -16.50 -34.19
C SER A 130 3.16 -15.91 -33.42
N ALA A 131 3.03 -15.64 -32.12
CA ALA A 131 4.18 -15.28 -31.30
C ALA A 131 5.09 -16.51 -31.11
N ASP A 132 6.41 -16.32 -31.16
CA ASP A 132 7.36 -17.37 -30.77
C ASP A 132 7.35 -17.54 -29.24
N TRP A 133 6.48 -18.44 -28.76
CA TRP A 133 6.29 -18.71 -27.33
C TRP A 133 7.57 -19.14 -26.63
N LYS A 134 8.51 -19.81 -27.32
CA LYS A 134 9.78 -20.23 -26.72
C LYS A 134 10.71 -19.04 -26.48
N LEU A 135 10.67 -18.04 -27.36
CA LEU A 135 11.42 -16.81 -27.17
C LEU A 135 10.79 -15.96 -26.05
N LEU A 136 9.46 -15.90 -26.02
CA LEU A 136 8.70 -15.19 -24.99
C LEU A 136 8.95 -15.78 -23.60
N GLU A 137 8.88 -17.11 -23.48
CA GLU A 137 9.19 -17.85 -22.25
C GLU A 137 10.59 -17.52 -21.73
N ARG A 138 11.62 -17.59 -22.59
CA ARG A 138 12.99 -17.21 -22.20
C ARG A 138 13.11 -15.76 -21.73
N LYS A 139 12.38 -14.83 -22.34
CA LYS A 139 12.41 -13.40 -21.96
C LYS A 139 11.67 -13.15 -20.65
N TYR A 140 10.56 -13.84 -20.42
CA TYR A 140 9.85 -13.79 -19.14
C TYR A 140 10.62 -14.48 -18.03
N GLU A 141 11.27 -15.61 -18.29
CA GLU A 141 12.20 -16.23 -17.36
C GLU A 141 13.35 -15.29 -17.01
N GLN A 142 13.91 -14.54 -17.97
CA GLN A 142 14.92 -13.52 -17.67
C GLN A 142 14.38 -12.40 -16.76
N LEU A 143 13.15 -11.92 -16.98
CA LEU A 143 12.51 -10.92 -16.12
C LEU A 143 12.19 -11.48 -14.72
N PHE A 144 11.71 -12.72 -14.64
CA PHE A 144 11.44 -13.38 -13.36
C PHE A 144 12.73 -13.67 -12.61
N ASN A 145 13.78 -14.14 -13.28
CA ASN A 145 15.09 -14.38 -12.68
C ASN A 145 15.76 -13.09 -12.23
N PHE A 146 15.60 -11.97 -12.96
CA PHE A 146 16.05 -10.65 -12.50
C PHE A 146 15.33 -10.29 -11.19
N ASN A 147 14.00 -10.34 -11.16
CA ASN A 147 13.23 -10.07 -9.94
C ASN A 147 13.56 -11.06 -8.80
N GLN A 148 13.86 -12.31 -9.11
CA GLN A 148 14.23 -13.33 -8.15
C GLN A 148 15.65 -13.11 -7.63
N GLN A 149 16.58 -12.62 -8.45
CA GLN A 149 17.91 -12.19 -8.02
C GLN A 149 17.82 -11.00 -7.07
N TYR A 150 16.87 -10.08 -7.24
CA TYR A 150 16.60 -9.03 -6.24
C TYR A 150 15.81 -9.52 -5.01
N ALA A 151 15.02 -10.58 -5.15
CA ALA A 151 14.37 -11.24 -4.01
C ALA A 151 15.31 -12.19 -3.25
N ALA A 152 16.43 -12.58 -3.86
CA ALA A 152 17.42 -13.52 -3.33
C ALA A 152 18.77 -12.87 -2.99
N GLU A 153 19.08 -11.69 -3.53
CA GLU A 153 20.04 -10.80 -2.90
C GLU A 153 19.37 -10.28 -1.62
N PRO A 154 19.92 -10.58 -0.43
CA PRO A 154 19.48 -9.88 0.75
C PRO A 154 19.84 -8.41 0.50
N SER A 155 18.83 -7.58 0.28
CA SER A 155 18.91 -6.22 0.81
C SER A 155 19.42 -6.40 2.24
N ALA A 156 20.55 -5.78 2.55
CA ALA A 156 21.26 -5.95 3.82
C ALA A 156 20.47 -5.40 5.03
N THR A 157 19.15 -5.36 4.93
CA THR A 157 18.17 -4.81 5.87
C THR A 157 17.09 -5.82 6.28
N ASP A 158 16.78 -6.89 5.54
CA ASP A 158 15.56 -7.69 5.85
C ASP A 158 15.80 -9.02 6.58
N GLY A 159 17.05 -9.48 6.73
CA GLY A 159 17.36 -10.71 7.49
C GLY A 159 17.17 -10.53 9.00
N SER A 160 17.52 -9.35 9.52
CA SER A 160 17.27 -8.98 10.92
C SER A 160 15.78 -8.76 11.16
N GLU A 161 15.12 -7.99 10.29
CA GLU A 161 13.69 -7.68 10.46
C GLU A 161 12.78 -8.91 10.34
N LEU A 162 13.07 -9.85 9.43
CA LEU A 162 12.29 -11.10 9.35
C LEU A 162 12.53 -12.03 10.54
N GLU A 163 13.74 -12.07 11.09
CA GLU A 163 14.03 -12.84 12.31
C GLU A 163 13.44 -12.16 13.54
N GLU A 164 13.50 -10.83 13.65
CA GLU A 164 12.83 -10.02 14.66
C GLU A 164 11.30 -10.16 14.59
N LEU A 165 10.72 -10.24 13.39
CA LEU A 165 9.29 -10.50 13.22
C LEU A 165 8.93 -11.93 13.63
N ARG A 166 9.77 -12.92 13.34
CA ARG A 166 9.56 -14.31 13.80
C ARG A 166 9.72 -14.45 15.30
N GLU A 167 10.71 -13.81 15.88
CA GLU A 167 10.94 -13.74 17.33
C GLU A 167 9.79 -12.99 18.01
N GLY A 168 9.33 -11.89 17.42
CA GLY A 168 8.16 -11.13 17.85
C GLY A 168 6.88 -11.97 17.83
N LEU A 169 6.67 -12.77 16.78
CA LEU A 169 5.52 -13.68 16.67
C LEU A 169 5.62 -14.82 17.70
N ALA A 170 6.82 -15.35 17.95
CA ALA A 170 7.05 -16.35 18.98
C ALA A 170 6.83 -15.78 20.40
N SER A 171 7.28 -14.56 20.64
CA SER A 171 7.06 -13.81 21.89
C SER A 171 5.58 -13.51 22.10
N ALA A 172 4.87 -13.05 21.06
CA ALA A 172 3.43 -12.81 21.10
C ALA A 172 2.64 -14.10 21.40
N LYS A 173 3.01 -15.22 20.78
CA LYS A 173 2.41 -16.54 21.08
C LYS A 173 2.64 -16.96 22.53
N LYS A 174 3.84 -16.76 23.07
CA LYS A 174 4.13 -17.02 24.50
C LYS A 174 3.31 -16.11 25.41
N ARG A 175 3.15 -14.83 25.05
CA ARG A 175 2.33 -13.87 25.80
C ARG A 175 0.86 -14.28 25.79
N ILE A 176 0.32 -14.71 24.64
CA ILE A 176 -1.05 -15.21 24.51
C ILE A 176 -1.24 -16.45 25.40
N ASN A 177 -0.34 -17.44 25.36
CA ASN A 177 -0.46 -18.62 26.21
C ASN A 177 -0.41 -18.27 27.71
N ASN A 178 0.46 -17.33 28.09
CA ASN A 178 0.50 -16.84 29.47
C ASN A 178 -0.80 -16.12 29.87
N LEU A 179 -1.35 -15.28 28.99
CA LEU A 179 -2.62 -14.60 29.23
C LEU A 179 -3.77 -15.60 29.33
N GLU A 180 -3.78 -16.68 28.55
CA GLU A 180 -4.75 -17.76 28.68
C GLU A 180 -4.62 -18.49 30.02
N ARG A 181 -3.40 -18.75 30.49
CA ARG A 181 -3.16 -19.32 31.83
C ARG A 181 -3.58 -18.37 32.95
N PHE A 182 -3.30 -17.08 32.81
CA PHE A 182 -3.78 -16.08 33.76
C PHE A 182 -5.30 -16.05 33.75
N LYS A 183 -5.94 -16.05 32.59
CA LYS A 183 -7.40 -16.11 32.48
C LYS A 183 -7.99 -17.33 33.19
N THR A 184 -7.40 -18.53 33.02
CA THR A 184 -7.86 -19.71 33.77
C THR A 184 -7.65 -19.56 35.28
N LEU A 185 -6.51 -19.01 35.71
CA LEU A 185 -6.24 -18.76 37.13
C LEU A 185 -7.18 -17.71 37.73
N TYR A 186 -7.55 -16.68 36.96
CA TYR A 186 -8.51 -15.68 37.36
C TYR A 186 -9.89 -16.30 37.54
N PHE A 187 -10.34 -17.14 36.61
CA PHE A 187 -11.62 -17.85 36.77
C PHE A 187 -11.60 -18.81 37.96
N ASP A 188 -10.52 -19.56 38.18
CA ASP A 188 -10.38 -20.42 39.36
C ASP A 188 -10.38 -19.60 40.67
N LEU A 189 -9.77 -18.41 40.65
CA LEU A 189 -9.73 -17.52 41.81
C LEU A 189 -11.07 -16.85 42.07
N GLU A 190 -11.80 -16.47 41.03
CA GLU A 190 -13.16 -15.94 41.08
C GLU A 190 -14.13 -17.00 41.61
N GLU A 191 -14.04 -18.25 41.13
CA GLU A 191 -14.83 -19.37 41.65
C GLU A 191 -14.53 -19.63 43.12
N LYS A 192 -13.25 -19.62 43.53
CA LYS A 192 -12.86 -19.75 44.94
C LYS A 192 -13.34 -18.58 45.78
N TRP A 193 -13.29 -17.36 45.24
CA TRP A 193 -13.75 -16.16 45.91
C TRP A 193 -15.25 -16.22 46.17
N GLU A 194 -16.06 -16.55 45.17
CA GLU A 194 -17.51 -16.72 45.33
C GLU A 194 -17.84 -17.86 46.30
N ASN A 195 -17.14 -18.99 46.23
CA ASN A 195 -17.30 -20.08 47.21
C ASN A 195 -16.95 -19.63 48.65
N CYS A 196 -15.87 -18.86 48.83
CA CYS A 196 -15.51 -18.30 50.12
C CYS A 196 -16.54 -17.29 50.62
N LYS A 197 -17.09 -16.44 49.73
CA LYS A 197 -18.14 -15.46 50.02
C LYS A 197 -19.42 -16.14 50.47
N ASP A 198 -19.83 -17.22 49.81
CA ASP A 198 -21.00 -18.02 50.19
C ASP A 198 -20.78 -18.76 51.51
N THR A 199 -19.59 -19.32 51.73
CA THR A 199 -19.22 -19.96 53.00
C THR A 199 -19.20 -18.94 54.15
N ALA A 200 -18.68 -17.74 53.91
CA ALA A 200 -18.68 -16.65 54.87
C ALA A 200 -20.10 -16.16 55.20
N LYS A 201 -20.98 -16.03 54.20
CA LYS A 201 -22.41 -15.74 54.42
C LYS A 201 -23.09 -16.84 55.24
N SER A 202 -22.80 -18.11 54.97
CA SER A 202 -23.34 -19.24 55.73
C SER A 202 -22.88 -19.22 57.19
N HIS A 203 -21.59 -18.98 57.45
CA HIS A 203 -21.07 -18.81 58.80
C HIS A 203 -21.64 -17.57 59.50
N PHE A 204 -21.82 -16.47 58.77
CA PHE A 204 -22.48 -15.27 59.29
C PHE A 204 -23.92 -15.56 59.71
N ASN A 205 -24.70 -16.27 58.89
CA ASN A 205 -26.06 -16.66 59.23
C ASN A 205 -26.11 -17.60 60.44
N THR A 206 -25.17 -18.55 60.51
CA THR A 206 -25.05 -19.49 61.64
C THR A 206 -24.67 -18.75 62.94
N LEU A 207 -23.73 -17.81 62.87
CA LEU A 207 -23.34 -16.95 63.99
C LEU A 207 -24.50 -16.06 64.42
N THR A 208 -25.21 -15.44 63.47
CA THR A 208 -26.39 -14.62 63.76
C THR A 208 -27.45 -15.44 64.51
N GLN A 209 -27.74 -16.65 64.06
CA GLN A 209 -28.69 -17.56 64.71
C GLN A 209 -28.23 -18.03 66.11
N LEU A 210 -26.94 -18.31 66.30
CA LEU A 210 -26.38 -18.63 67.62
C LEU A 210 -26.42 -17.43 68.57
N THR A 211 -26.22 -16.23 68.02
CA THR A 211 -26.19 -14.97 68.78
C THR A 211 -27.57 -14.60 69.30
N GLU A 212 -28.65 -14.91 68.57
CA GLU A 212 -30.06 -14.73 69.02
C GLU A 212 -30.38 -15.47 70.33
N SER A 213 -29.58 -16.47 70.71
CA SER A 213 -29.75 -17.23 71.96
C SER A 213 -28.83 -16.82 73.11
N ALA A 214 -27.97 -15.82 72.91
CA ALA A 214 -27.02 -15.33 73.92
C ALA A 214 -27.56 -14.11 74.69
N GLU A 215 -27.20 -13.96 75.98
CA GLU A 215 -27.68 -12.86 76.84
C GLU A 215 -27.27 -11.45 76.35
N ASN A 216 -26.24 -11.34 75.50
CA ASN A 216 -25.77 -10.11 74.87
C ASN A 216 -26.06 -10.07 73.35
N SER A 217 -27.22 -10.59 72.92
CA SER A 217 -27.50 -10.80 71.49
C SER A 217 -27.45 -9.53 70.65
N GLU A 218 -27.85 -8.38 71.20
CA GLU A 218 -28.02 -7.13 70.44
C GLU A 218 -26.67 -6.45 70.12
N GLU A 219 -25.73 -6.41 71.07
CA GLU A 219 -24.38 -5.87 70.85
C GLU A 219 -23.55 -6.78 69.93
N ILE A 220 -23.67 -8.10 70.08
CA ILE A 220 -22.95 -9.07 69.25
C ILE A 220 -23.53 -9.07 67.83
N ALA A 221 -24.85 -9.00 67.66
CA ALA A 221 -25.47 -8.89 66.33
C ALA A 221 -25.07 -7.58 65.63
N GLY A 222 -24.98 -6.47 66.36
CA GLY A 222 -24.50 -5.19 65.84
C GLY A 222 -23.04 -5.26 65.35
N ALA A 223 -22.14 -5.84 66.14
CA ALA A 223 -20.73 -6.02 65.77
C ALA A 223 -20.55 -7.00 64.60
N LEU A 224 -21.35 -8.07 64.56
CA LEU A 224 -21.32 -9.03 63.46
C LEU A 224 -21.79 -8.37 62.15
N HIS A 225 -22.87 -7.59 62.21
CA HIS A 225 -23.40 -6.89 61.04
C HIS A 225 -22.41 -5.86 60.50
N ALA A 226 -21.77 -5.08 61.38
CA ALA A 226 -20.71 -4.15 61.00
C ALA A 226 -19.51 -4.85 60.34
N TYR A 227 -19.11 -6.01 60.85
CA TYR A 227 -18.06 -6.84 60.24
C TYR A 227 -18.47 -7.33 58.84
N HIS A 228 -19.70 -7.80 58.67
CA HIS A 228 -20.20 -8.26 57.36
C HIS A 228 -20.25 -7.12 56.34
N THR A 229 -20.68 -5.92 56.75
CA THR A 229 -20.67 -4.73 55.90
C THR A 229 -19.25 -4.35 55.49
N SER A 230 -18.27 -4.39 56.40
CA SER A 230 -16.87 -4.10 56.06
C SER A 230 -16.27 -5.11 55.08
N TYR A 231 -16.67 -6.39 55.16
CA TYR A 231 -16.25 -7.42 54.21
C TYR A 231 -16.89 -7.24 52.83
N ALA A 232 -18.17 -6.86 52.79
CA ALA A 232 -18.88 -6.57 51.54
C ALA A 232 -18.29 -5.35 50.82
N GLU A 233 -17.90 -4.31 51.58
CA GLU A 233 -17.27 -3.09 51.06
C GLU A 233 -15.87 -3.38 50.49
N VAL A 234 -15.06 -4.21 51.15
CA VAL A 234 -13.78 -4.69 50.60
C VAL A 234 -13.98 -5.50 49.32
N GLY A 235 -15.03 -6.32 49.25
CA GLY A 235 -15.37 -7.06 48.03
C GLY A 235 -15.72 -6.14 46.87
N ALA A 236 -16.49 -5.08 47.11
CA ALA A 236 -16.84 -4.09 46.10
C ALA A 236 -15.60 -3.33 45.58
N LEU A 237 -14.65 -2.99 46.45
CA LEU A 237 -13.40 -2.33 46.05
C LEU A 237 -12.50 -3.22 45.18
N ILE A 238 -12.53 -4.55 45.39
CA ILE A 238 -11.76 -5.51 44.59
C ILE A 238 -12.40 -5.69 43.20
N GLU A 239 -13.73 -5.74 43.13
CA GLU A 239 -14.48 -5.82 41.86
C GLU A 239 -14.29 -4.53 41.03
N ASP A 240 -14.35 -3.35 41.65
CA ASP A 240 -14.16 -2.04 40.98
C ASP A 240 -12.71 -1.84 40.50
N ALA A 241 -11.72 -2.36 41.24
CA ALA A 241 -10.31 -2.36 40.83
C ALA A 241 -10.01 -3.30 39.64
N ALA A 242 -10.84 -4.32 39.41
CA ALA A 242 -10.67 -5.27 38.31
C ALA A 242 -11.22 -4.72 36.97
N GLU A 243 -12.19 -3.80 37.02
CA GLU A 243 -12.76 -3.14 35.82
C GLU A 243 -11.96 -1.90 35.38
N GLY A 244 -10.94 -1.49 36.14
CA GLY A 244 -10.02 -0.40 35.81
C GLY A 244 -9.15 -0.70 34.59
N GLU A 245 -9.57 -0.17 33.44
CA GLU A 245 -8.84 -0.19 32.17
C GLU A 245 -7.47 0.51 32.30
N THR A 246 -6.41 -0.14 31.77
CA THR A 246 -5.12 0.47 31.33
C THR A 246 -3.94 0.53 32.32
N ILE A 247 -3.25 -0.59 32.61
CA ILE A 247 -1.84 -0.54 33.12
C ILE A 247 -0.85 -1.50 32.41
N LEU A 248 -1.29 -2.45 31.58
CA LEU A 248 -0.41 -3.56 31.11
C LEU A 248 0.15 -3.44 29.68
N SER A 249 0.20 -2.24 29.12
CA SER A 249 0.72 -1.97 27.77
C SER A 249 1.97 -1.10 27.83
N GLY A 250 3.11 -1.63 28.28
CA GLY A 250 4.38 -0.91 28.11
C GLY A 250 5.59 -1.34 28.92
N ALA A 251 5.51 -2.34 29.81
CA ALA A 251 6.67 -2.75 30.60
C ALA A 251 7.60 -3.69 29.79
N SER A 252 8.76 -3.13 29.44
CA SER A 252 10.02 -3.73 29.01
C SER A 252 10.22 -5.23 29.31
N ILE A 253 10.74 -5.95 28.32
CA ILE A 253 11.04 -7.39 28.35
C ILE A 253 12.05 -7.77 29.46
N ASP A 254 12.86 -6.82 29.95
CA ASP A 254 13.90 -7.05 30.97
C ASP A 254 13.34 -7.23 32.40
N SER A 255 12.32 -6.46 32.82
CA SER A 255 11.75 -6.60 34.17
C SER A 255 11.01 -7.94 34.38
N SER A 256 10.57 -8.59 33.28
CA SER A 256 9.95 -9.90 33.36
C SER A 256 10.94 -11.02 33.70
N GLY A 257 12.22 -10.84 33.40
CA GLY A 257 13.29 -11.78 33.71
C GLY A 257 13.60 -11.78 35.20
N GLU A 258 13.78 -10.59 35.77
CA GLU A 258 14.07 -10.39 37.20
C GLU A 258 12.92 -10.88 38.09
N ILE A 259 11.66 -10.57 37.74
CA ILE A 259 10.48 -11.05 38.48
C ILE A 259 10.36 -12.58 38.45
N LYS A 260 10.71 -13.23 37.33
CA LYS A 260 10.74 -14.69 37.26
C LYS A 260 11.86 -15.27 38.12
N HIS A 261 13.01 -14.59 38.17
CA HIS A 261 14.11 -15.00 39.04
C HIS A 261 13.72 -14.91 40.51
N LEU A 262 13.10 -13.81 40.95
CA LEU A 262 12.60 -13.63 42.31
C LEU A 262 11.56 -14.68 42.70
N ARG A 263 10.63 -15.03 41.79
CA ARG A 263 9.64 -16.10 42.03
C ARG A 263 10.29 -17.49 42.15
N ALA A 264 11.30 -17.77 41.33
CA ALA A 264 12.03 -19.04 41.40
C ALA A 264 12.80 -19.17 42.73
N VAL A 265 13.44 -18.09 43.18
CA VAL A 265 14.14 -18.03 44.47
C VAL A 265 13.16 -18.17 45.63
N ALA A 266 12.00 -17.50 45.59
CA ALA A 266 10.97 -17.63 46.61
C ALA A 266 10.42 -19.07 46.72
N ALA A 267 10.22 -19.74 45.58
CA ALA A 267 9.77 -21.13 45.56
C ALA A 267 10.82 -22.10 46.16
N ASP A 268 12.11 -21.88 45.88
CA ASP A 268 13.20 -22.68 46.44
C ASP A 268 13.34 -22.45 47.95
N GLN A 269 13.17 -21.20 48.41
CA GLN A 269 13.15 -20.86 49.84
C GLN A 269 11.99 -21.53 50.58
N HIS A 270 10.78 -21.56 50.02
CA HIS A 270 9.65 -22.28 50.62
C HIS A 270 9.92 -23.79 50.74
N LYS A 271 10.63 -24.37 49.78
CA LYS A 271 11.03 -25.77 49.81
C LYS A 271 12.02 -26.05 50.94
N ILE A 272 13.02 -25.18 51.13
CA ILE A 272 13.99 -25.27 52.22
C ILE A 272 13.29 -25.13 53.59
N ILE A 273 12.38 -24.16 53.72
CA ILE A 273 11.59 -23.98 54.95
C ILE A 273 10.78 -25.24 55.27
N THR A 274 10.11 -25.83 54.27
CA THR A 274 9.32 -27.04 54.45
C THR A 274 10.20 -28.23 54.86
N GLU A 275 11.39 -28.35 54.28
CA GLU A 275 12.34 -29.40 54.60
C GLU A 275 12.92 -29.26 56.02
N LEU A 276 13.19 -28.02 56.45
CA LEU A 276 13.65 -27.72 57.81
C LEU A 276 12.54 -27.92 58.85
N GLN A 277 11.30 -27.53 58.54
CA GLN A 277 10.14 -27.82 59.40
C GLN A 277 9.95 -29.32 59.58
N ARG A 278 10.13 -30.12 58.51
CA ARG A 278 10.11 -31.58 58.58
C ARG A 278 11.25 -32.13 59.45
N LYS A 279 12.48 -31.64 59.28
CA LYS A 279 13.64 -32.02 60.11
C LYS A 279 13.42 -31.67 61.59
N LEU A 280 12.76 -30.55 61.88
CA LEU A 280 12.41 -30.14 63.24
C LEU A 280 11.37 -31.07 63.87
N GLN A 281 10.38 -31.52 63.09
CA GLN A 281 9.39 -32.52 63.53
C GLN A 281 10.00 -33.92 63.74
N GLU A 282 11.03 -34.29 62.98
CA GLU A 282 11.70 -35.59 63.07
C GLU A 282 12.82 -35.64 64.14
N ALA A 283 13.30 -34.48 64.60
CA ALA A 283 14.36 -34.36 65.60
C ALA A 283 13.84 -34.63 67.03
N ASN A 284 14.05 -35.85 67.52
CA ASN A 284 13.63 -36.29 68.87
C ASN A 284 14.67 -36.04 69.98
N THR A 285 15.85 -35.51 69.66
CA THR A 285 16.92 -35.22 70.62
C THR A 285 17.16 -33.73 70.76
N VAL A 286 17.44 -33.27 71.99
CA VAL A 286 17.63 -31.84 72.32
C VAL A 286 18.81 -31.23 71.55
N GLU A 287 19.89 -31.99 71.33
CA GLU A 287 21.04 -31.55 70.52
C GLU A 287 20.69 -31.40 69.03
N ALA A 288 19.86 -32.29 68.47
CA ALA A 288 19.42 -32.17 67.08
C ALA A 288 18.45 -31.00 66.90
N GLN A 289 17.59 -30.73 67.90
CA GLN A 289 16.72 -29.55 67.89
C GLN A 289 17.52 -28.24 67.95
N ALA A 290 18.57 -28.16 68.77
CA ALA A 290 19.45 -27.00 68.84
C ALA A 290 20.16 -26.73 67.49
N ALA A 291 20.67 -27.77 66.84
CA ALA A 291 21.32 -27.65 65.53
C ALA A 291 20.35 -27.17 64.43
N VAL A 292 19.10 -27.63 64.44
CA VAL A 292 18.07 -27.17 63.50
C VAL A 292 17.65 -25.73 63.77
N VAL A 293 17.62 -25.29 65.04
CA VAL A 293 17.33 -23.89 65.40
C VAL A 293 18.44 -22.96 64.93
N ASP A 294 19.71 -23.35 65.06
CA ASP A 294 20.83 -22.56 64.54
C ASP A 294 20.79 -22.48 63.00
N GLU A 295 20.46 -23.57 62.32
CA GLU A 295 20.28 -23.59 60.86
C GLU A 295 19.10 -22.70 60.41
N LEU A 296 17.98 -22.71 61.15
CA LEU A 296 16.85 -21.82 60.91
C LEU A 296 17.22 -20.34 61.14
N GLN A 297 18.02 -20.04 62.15
CA GLN A 297 18.46 -18.69 62.44
C GLN A 297 19.40 -18.16 61.33
N GLU A 298 20.29 -19.00 60.80
CA GLU A 298 21.13 -18.64 59.65
C GLU A 298 20.29 -18.41 58.38
N GLN A 299 19.31 -19.27 58.11
CA GLN A 299 18.39 -19.11 56.98
C GLN A 299 17.52 -17.86 57.12
N LEU A 300 17.06 -17.55 58.34
CA LEU A 300 16.31 -16.32 58.61
C LEU A 300 17.16 -15.07 58.36
N GLN A 301 18.43 -15.06 58.78
CA GLN A 301 19.34 -13.95 58.49
C GLN A 301 19.59 -13.78 56.99
N LYS A 302 19.74 -14.88 56.24
CA LYS A 302 19.82 -14.84 54.78
C LYS A 302 18.54 -14.25 54.18
N GLN A 303 17.37 -14.66 54.68
CA GLN A 303 16.08 -14.14 54.20
C GLN A 303 15.92 -12.64 54.48
N VAL A 304 16.30 -12.16 55.66
CA VAL A 304 16.27 -10.72 55.99
C VAL A 304 17.14 -9.93 55.01
N ARG A 305 18.34 -10.43 54.70
CA ARG A 305 19.22 -9.79 53.72
C ARG A 305 18.62 -9.80 52.31
N PHE A 306 18.02 -10.92 51.88
CA PHE A 306 17.35 -11.00 50.59
C PHE A 306 16.17 -10.04 50.48
N VAL A 307 15.38 -9.88 51.54
CA VAL A 307 14.27 -8.92 51.55
C VAL A 307 14.80 -7.51 51.38
N GLN A 308 15.86 -7.12 52.10
CA GLN A 308 16.49 -5.79 51.95
C GLN A 308 17.06 -5.56 50.54
N GLU A 309 17.72 -6.57 49.95
CA GLU A 309 18.22 -6.51 48.57
C GLU A 309 17.06 -6.39 47.57
N SER A 310 15.94 -7.09 47.81
CA SER A 310 14.74 -6.99 46.98
C SER A 310 14.03 -5.63 47.11
N GLU A 311 13.96 -5.05 48.30
CA GLU A 311 13.42 -3.71 48.54
C GLU A 311 14.24 -2.65 47.80
N THR A 312 15.57 -2.78 47.83
CA THR A 312 16.48 -1.88 47.09
C THR A 312 16.26 -2.01 45.57
N CYS A 313 16.10 -3.23 45.06
CA CYS A 313 15.82 -3.48 43.65
C CYS A 313 14.45 -2.93 43.23
N ILE A 314 13.42 -3.11 44.06
CA ILE A 314 12.08 -2.54 43.83
C ILE A 314 12.16 -1.03 43.77
N GLN A 315 12.85 -0.39 44.71
CA GLN A 315 13.01 1.06 44.72
C GLN A 315 13.70 1.58 43.45
N LEU A 316 14.73 0.87 42.98
CA LEU A 316 15.40 1.20 41.73
C LEU A 316 14.47 1.05 40.51
N MET A 317 13.64 0.00 40.47
CA MET A 317 12.61 -0.15 39.43
C MET A 317 11.53 0.92 39.51
N GLU A 318 11.13 1.35 40.71
CA GLU A 318 10.17 2.44 40.92
C GLU A 318 10.75 3.78 40.41
N ASP A 319 12.03 4.05 40.69
CA ASP A 319 12.73 5.24 40.18
C ASP A 319 12.85 5.22 38.65
N GLU A 320 13.19 4.06 38.06
CA GLU A 320 13.23 3.88 36.60
C GLU A 320 11.86 4.07 35.95
N LEU A 321 10.79 3.54 36.57
CA LEU A 321 9.41 3.73 36.12
C LEU A 321 9.01 5.21 36.21
N GLY A 322 9.39 5.89 37.29
CA GLY A 322 9.19 7.33 37.47
C GLY A 322 9.85 8.12 36.35
N ASN A 323 11.13 7.82 36.06
CA ASN A 323 11.87 8.47 34.98
C ASN A 323 11.23 8.23 33.61
N ALA A 324 10.86 6.98 33.28
CA ALA A 324 10.19 6.65 32.02
C ALA A 324 8.85 7.40 31.85
N ASN A 325 8.08 7.55 32.93
CA ASN A 325 6.85 8.34 32.91
C ASN A 325 7.12 9.83 32.65
N THR A 326 8.19 10.40 33.23
CA THR A 326 8.57 11.78 32.95
C THR A 326 8.99 11.98 31.49
N GLU A 327 9.71 11.02 30.89
CA GLU A 327 10.07 11.06 29.48
C GLU A 327 8.84 10.97 28.57
N LEU A 328 7.88 10.09 28.89
CA LEU A 328 6.61 10.00 28.17
C LEU A 328 5.85 11.33 28.20
N GLU A 329 5.81 12.00 29.35
CA GLU A 329 5.13 13.29 29.47
C GLU A 329 5.84 14.38 28.64
N GLN A 330 7.18 14.37 28.60
CA GLN A 330 7.95 15.27 27.72
C GLN A 330 7.72 14.97 26.23
N LEU A 331 7.59 13.69 25.85
CA LEU A 331 7.29 13.31 24.48
C LEU A 331 5.86 13.73 24.09
N ARG A 332 4.88 13.58 25.00
CA ARG A 332 3.52 14.09 24.80
C ARG A 332 3.51 15.61 24.64
N SER A 333 4.26 16.34 25.46
CA SER A 333 4.34 17.79 25.31
C SER A 333 4.97 18.21 23.98
N ARG A 334 6.01 17.50 23.50
CA ARG A 334 6.60 17.73 22.17
C ARG A 334 5.62 17.40 21.04
N LEU A 335 4.84 16.32 21.18
CA LEU A 335 3.81 15.95 20.22
C LEU A 335 2.75 17.04 20.09
N ASN A 336 2.37 17.69 21.19
CA ASN A 336 1.42 18.81 21.19
C ASN A 336 1.94 20.06 20.46
N VAL A 337 3.25 20.23 20.29
CA VAL A 337 3.86 21.34 19.53
C VAL A 337 3.92 21.05 18.03
N LEU A 338 3.85 19.78 17.62
CA LEU A 338 3.96 19.34 16.23
C LEU A 338 2.89 19.97 15.29
N PRO A 339 1.62 20.15 15.70
CA PRO A 339 0.63 20.89 14.92
C PRO A 339 1.03 22.33 14.62
N GLN A 340 1.63 23.03 15.59
CA GLN A 340 2.11 24.41 15.39
C GLN A 340 3.31 24.44 14.44
N LEU A 341 4.20 23.45 14.52
CA LEU A 341 5.31 23.33 13.58
C LEU A 341 4.81 23.07 12.15
N LYS A 342 3.75 22.27 12.01
CA LYS A 342 3.09 21.99 10.72
C LYS A 342 2.42 23.23 10.15
N THR A 343 1.76 24.06 10.95
CA THR A 343 1.20 25.34 10.48
C THR A 343 2.31 26.28 10.05
N ASN A 344 3.38 26.42 10.84
CA ASN A 344 4.51 27.28 10.48
C ASN A 344 5.21 26.83 9.18
N LEU A 345 5.35 25.51 8.96
CA LEU A 345 5.88 24.98 7.70
C LEU A 345 4.98 25.28 6.51
N LYS A 346 3.66 25.22 6.71
CA LYS A 346 2.70 25.60 5.67
C LYS A 346 2.82 27.09 5.34
N ASP A 347 2.86 27.95 6.36
CA ASP A 347 3.00 29.39 6.16
C ASP A 347 4.30 29.76 5.45
N LEU A 348 5.42 29.09 5.80
CA LEU A 348 6.69 29.27 5.11
C LEU A 348 6.66 28.78 3.66
N ARG A 349 5.91 27.71 3.37
CA ARG A 349 5.70 27.24 2.00
C ARG A 349 4.90 28.24 1.19
N ASP A 350 3.77 28.72 1.74
CA ASP A 350 2.91 29.69 1.07
C ASP A 350 3.69 31.00 0.80
N GLN A 351 4.54 31.45 1.74
CA GLN A 351 5.46 32.57 1.53
C GLN A 351 6.48 32.31 0.42
N ASN A 352 7.01 31.09 0.31
CA ASN A 352 7.96 30.75 -0.75
C ASN A 352 7.29 30.78 -2.13
N ASP A 353 6.08 30.24 -2.24
CA ASP A 353 5.28 30.30 -3.48
C ASP A 353 4.98 31.76 -3.89
N ASP A 354 4.69 32.64 -2.92
CA ASP A 354 4.53 34.07 -3.15
C ASP A 354 5.83 34.73 -3.66
N TYR A 355 6.99 34.38 -3.08
CA TYR A 355 8.28 34.88 -3.54
C TYR A 355 8.63 34.37 -4.95
N GLU A 356 8.34 33.12 -5.27
CA GLU A 356 8.53 32.58 -6.62
C GLU A 356 7.67 33.32 -7.66
N MET A 357 6.41 33.60 -7.32
CA MET A 357 5.50 34.38 -8.16
C MET A 357 6.05 35.80 -8.39
N GLN A 358 6.53 36.47 -7.33
CA GLN A 358 7.15 37.79 -7.44
C GLN A 358 8.40 37.76 -8.34
N VAL A 359 9.26 36.75 -8.18
CA VAL A 359 10.44 36.56 -9.02
C VAL A 359 10.07 36.33 -10.47
N TYR A 360 9.02 35.55 -10.74
CA TYR A 360 8.52 35.32 -12.09
C TYR A 360 8.03 36.63 -12.73
N THR A 361 7.21 37.40 -12.01
CA THR A 361 6.70 38.70 -12.47
C THR A 361 7.85 39.65 -12.77
N LEU A 362 8.80 39.82 -11.85
CA LEU A 362 9.98 40.67 -12.03
C LEU A 362 10.85 40.21 -13.21
N LYS A 363 11.01 38.90 -13.42
CA LYS A 363 11.73 38.36 -14.59
C LYS A 363 10.98 38.66 -15.89
N SER A 364 9.66 38.54 -15.91
CA SER A 364 8.84 38.83 -17.09
C SER A 364 8.89 40.32 -17.44
N GLU A 365 8.83 41.20 -16.44
CA GLU A 365 8.96 42.65 -16.59
C GLU A 365 10.35 43.02 -17.10
N ASN A 366 11.41 42.43 -16.54
CA ASN A 366 12.77 42.63 -17.03
C ASN A 366 12.91 42.21 -18.50
N ARG A 367 12.35 41.07 -18.90
CA ARG A 367 12.34 40.64 -20.31
C ARG A 367 11.59 41.64 -21.20
N ARG A 368 10.42 42.12 -20.75
CA ARG A 368 9.64 43.12 -21.47
C ARG A 368 10.39 44.44 -21.62
N LEU A 369 11.02 44.92 -20.54
CA LEU A 369 11.83 46.14 -20.55
C LEU A 369 13.06 46.00 -21.44
N LYS A 370 13.75 44.85 -21.38
CA LYS A 370 14.89 44.55 -22.25
C LYS A 370 14.51 44.51 -23.73
N SER A 371 13.37 43.91 -24.05
CA SER A 371 12.83 43.90 -25.43
C SER A 371 12.47 45.32 -25.90
N LYS A 372 11.83 46.14 -25.05
CA LYS A 372 11.56 47.55 -25.36
C LYS A 372 12.84 48.35 -25.59
N LEU A 373 13.87 48.12 -24.78
CA LEU A 373 15.17 48.77 -24.94
C LEU A 373 15.84 48.37 -26.26
N GLN A 374 15.78 47.09 -26.63
CA GLN A 374 16.30 46.61 -27.92
C GLN A 374 15.53 47.19 -29.11
N SER A 375 14.20 47.22 -29.07
CA SER A 375 13.40 47.85 -30.13
C SER A 375 13.64 49.36 -30.25
N ALA A 376 13.94 50.03 -29.13
CA ALA A 376 14.31 51.45 -29.13
C ALA A 376 15.75 51.67 -29.65
N GLY A 377 16.62 50.66 -29.56
CA GLY A 377 17.99 50.69 -30.08
C GLY A 377 18.12 50.36 -31.57
N ASP A 378 17.23 49.52 -32.11
CA ASP A 378 17.24 49.06 -33.52
C ASP A 378 16.44 49.95 -34.49
N SER A 379 15.80 51.02 -34.00
CA SER A 379 15.16 52.02 -34.86
C SER A 379 16.18 53.06 -35.33
N PRO A 380 16.28 53.42 -36.63
CA PRO A 380 17.08 54.58 -37.07
C PRO A 380 16.51 55.84 -36.42
N PRO A 381 17.28 56.94 -36.27
CA PRO A 381 16.86 58.12 -35.50
C PRO A 381 15.61 58.73 -36.12
N GLN A 382 14.45 58.31 -35.62
CA GLN A 382 13.16 58.80 -36.03
C GLN A 382 12.92 60.07 -35.23
N ASP A 383 13.15 61.18 -35.93
CA ASP A 383 12.75 62.55 -35.64
C ASP A 383 12.54 62.90 -34.14
N ASP A 384 13.53 63.62 -33.61
CA ASP A 384 13.63 64.24 -32.28
C ASP A 384 12.39 65.09 -31.88
N GLY A 385 11.42 65.27 -32.79
CA GLY A 385 10.16 65.98 -32.59
C GLY A 385 9.17 65.32 -31.63
N GLU A 386 8.96 64.00 -31.67
CA GLU A 386 8.04 63.32 -30.74
C GLU A 386 8.63 63.21 -29.34
N VAL A 387 9.92 62.92 -29.23
CA VAL A 387 10.64 62.90 -27.94
C VAL A 387 10.67 64.31 -27.31
N ARG A 388 10.83 65.37 -28.11
CA ARG A 388 10.73 66.76 -27.62
C ARG A 388 9.30 67.14 -27.21
N LYS A 389 8.28 66.67 -27.92
CA LYS A 389 6.87 66.89 -27.52
C LYS A 389 6.56 66.18 -26.21
N LEU A 390 6.93 64.91 -26.08
CA LEU A 390 6.77 64.15 -24.84
C LEU A 390 7.58 64.76 -23.69
N LYS A 391 8.81 65.23 -23.92
CA LYS A 391 9.57 65.97 -22.90
C LYS A 391 8.90 67.28 -22.48
N LYS A 392 8.31 68.02 -23.43
CA LYS A 392 7.54 69.23 -23.10
C LYS A 392 6.29 68.89 -22.29
N GLU A 393 5.54 67.87 -22.67
CA GLU A 393 4.35 67.41 -21.95
C GLU A 393 4.69 66.89 -20.54
N ILE A 394 5.80 66.16 -20.38
CA ILE A 394 6.31 65.75 -19.07
C ILE A 394 6.69 66.97 -18.22
N SER A 395 7.44 67.93 -18.76
CA SER A 395 7.79 69.14 -17.98
C SER A 395 6.55 69.97 -17.61
N ALA A 396 5.52 69.99 -18.47
CA ALA A 396 4.27 70.67 -18.18
C ALA A 396 3.45 69.92 -17.12
N ALA A 397 3.49 68.59 -17.11
CA ALA A 397 2.87 67.79 -16.06
C ALA A 397 3.61 67.94 -14.72
N GLU A 398 4.94 67.91 -14.71
CA GLU A 398 5.77 68.16 -13.53
C GLU A 398 5.52 69.56 -12.94
N ALA A 399 5.43 70.59 -13.78
CA ALA A 399 5.07 71.94 -13.34
C ALA A 399 3.69 71.99 -12.69
N ARG A 400 2.69 71.30 -13.27
CA ARG A 400 1.35 71.21 -12.68
C ARG A 400 1.33 70.43 -11.37
N TYR A 401 2.15 69.38 -11.24
CA TYR A 401 2.30 68.63 -10.00
C TYR A 401 2.96 69.47 -8.91
N ALA A 402 4.02 70.22 -9.24
CA ALA A 402 4.67 71.14 -8.30
C ALA A 402 3.70 72.24 -7.84
N GLU A 403 2.90 72.79 -8.75
CA GLU A 403 1.88 73.80 -8.40
C GLU A 403 0.75 73.19 -7.54
N LEU A 404 0.43 71.91 -7.72
CA LEU A 404 -0.53 71.18 -6.88
C LEU A 404 0.05 70.85 -5.51
N GLU A 405 1.32 70.46 -5.43
CA GLU A 405 2.03 70.25 -4.18
C GLU A 405 2.14 71.55 -3.38
N GLU A 406 2.46 72.67 -4.04
CA GLU A 406 2.51 73.99 -3.41
C GLU A 406 1.14 74.40 -2.88
N LYS A 407 0.07 74.25 -3.67
CA LYS A 407 -1.31 74.48 -3.22
C LYS A 407 -1.74 73.54 -2.09
N PHE A 408 -1.28 72.29 -2.10
CA PHE A 408 -1.57 71.32 -1.03
C PHE A 408 -0.80 71.65 0.25
N LEU A 409 0.42 72.18 0.12
CA LEU A 409 1.22 72.69 1.25
C LEU A 409 0.58 73.93 1.86
N ASP A 410 0.15 74.89 1.04
CA ASP A 410 -0.55 76.10 1.50
C ASP A 410 -1.87 75.77 2.21
N LEU A 411 -2.64 74.82 1.67
CA LEU A 411 -3.87 74.31 2.30
C LEU A 411 -3.64 73.56 3.62
N LYS A 412 -2.43 73.02 3.83
CA LYS A 412 -2.06 72.31 5.07
C LYS A 412 -1.42 73.22 6.11
N LEU A 413 -0.97 74.42 5.70
CA LEU A 413 -0.34 75.43 6.55
C LEU A 413 -1.31 76.55 6.99
N GLN A 414 -2.49 76.65 6.38
CA GLN A 414 -3.67 77.32 6.97
C GLN A 414 -4.37 76.41 7.97
#